data_AF-A0A399E9Z6-F1
#
_entry.id   AF-A0A399E9Z6-F1
#
_cell.length_a   1.000
_cell.length_b   1.000
_cell.length_c   1.000
_cell.angle_alpha   90.00
_cell.angle_beta   90.00
_cell.angle_gamma   90.00
#
_symmetry.space_group_name_H-M   'P 1'
#
loop_
_entity.id
_entity.type
_entity.pdbx_description
1 polymer ?
#
loop_
_entity_poly.entity_id
_entity_poly.type
_entity_poly.pdbx_seq_one_letter_code
_entity_poly.pdbx_strand_id
1 'polypeptide(L)'
;MNPRLSRMVRAYTNAHIPFFAAALSYYALFSLMPLLFLLVGVFGFVLSGNEGLRDAFLVRLVELTVYLLPTQPELANGLVSFLTRGAFPITLGSLLVLLWASSGFFASLAYALGIIFGGLSPHLHQAELPTPMEGYTPMTGQKLLRAGQRVWRYVRSRVLALLAPLLLGLALILLALGGLALSFLLRYLPPELGILRGGLELALPLLGAFLLFLVTYTLLPLPAPRLGAAVVAAGAAALAWDGMRLGLPLLLPRAQYYEVLYGPIAGFLLAMVGFYLTMWILLVGAVLARGLSEAG
;
A
#
# COMPACT_ATOMS: atom_id res chain seq x y z
N MET A 1 0.14 20.15 -31.56
CA MET A 1 0.34 19.33 -30.35
C MET A 1 -0.87 18.44 -30.15
N ASN A 2 -0.71 17.12 -29.98
CA ASN A 2 -1.85 16.18 -29.93
C ASN A 2 -2.78 16.55 -28.75
N PRO A 3 -4.09 16.81 -28.97
CA PRO A 3 -5.02 17.28 -27.92
C PRO A 3 -5.19 16.28 -26.77
N ARG A 4 -4.77 15.03 -26.95
CA ARG A 4 -4.72 14.00 -25.90
C ARG A 4 -3.57 14.24 -24.92
N LEU A 5 -2.38 14.49 -25.45
CA LEU A 5 -1.18 14.74 -24.65
C LEU A 5 -1.34 16.01 -23.82
N SER A 6 -1.92 17.07 -24.39
CA SER A 6 -2.17 18.32 -23.65
C SER A 6 -3.19 18.18 -22.53
N ARG A 7 -4.11 17.21 -22.62
CA ARG A 7 -5.04 16.87 -21.52
C ARG A 7 -4.35 16.07 -20.42
N MET A 8 -3.57 15.05 -20.78
CA MET A 8 -2.80 14.26 -19.82
C MET A 8 -1.80 15.11 -19.04
N VAL A 9 -1.07 16.00 -19.73
CA VAL A 9 -0.15 16.94 -19.07
C VAL A 9 -0.91 17.88 -18.13
N ARG A 10 -2.06 18.43 -18.54
CA ARG A 10 -2.88 19.25 -17.65
C ARG A 10 -3.39 18.47 -16.43
N ALA A 11 -3.83 17.22 -16.61
CA ALA A 11 -4.26 16.37 -15.51
C ALA A 11 -3.11 16.09 -14.53
N TYR A 12 -1.90 15.81 -15.05
CA TYR A 12 -0.70 15.61 -14.24
C TYR A 12 -0.34 16.84 -13.42
N THR A 13 -0.31 18.03 -14.05
CA THR A 13 0.06 19.27 -13.38
C THR A 13 -1.02 19.73 -12.40
N ASN A 14 -2.29 19.68 -12.78
CA ASN A 14 -3.41 20.10 -11.92
C ASN A 14 -3.56 19.20 -10.69
N ALA A 15 -3.27 17.91 -10.84
CA ALA A 15 -3.33 16.95 -9.74
C ALA A 15 -2.12 17.00 -8.82
N HIS A 16 -1.12 17.86 -9.06
CA HIS A 16 0.07 18.00 -8.20
C HIS A 16 0.72 16.65 -7.86
N ILE A 17 0.87 15.77 -8.86
CA ILE A 17 1.25 14.37 -8.66
C ILE A 17 2.54 14.18 -7.83
N PRO A 18 3.63 14.91 -8.08
CA PRO A 18 4.84 14.80 -7.25
C PRO A 18 4.58 15.06 -5.76
N PHE A 19 3.74 16.05 -5.45
CA PHE A 19 3.41 16.40 -4.07
C PHE A 19 2.62 15.28 -3.38
N PHE A 20 1.59 14.74 -4.03
CA PHE A 20 0.84 13.60 -3.47
C PHE A 20 1.68 12.33 -3.38
N ALA A 21 2.57 12.08 -4.34
CA ALA A 21 3.51 10.96 -4.27
C ALA A 21 4.43 11.06 -3.04
N ALA A 22 4.93 12.26 -2.74
CA ALA A 22 5.74 12.51 -1.54
C ALA A 22 4.94 12.32 -0.25
N ALA A 23 3.71 12.86 -0.18
CA ALA A 23 2.84 12.70 0.98
C ALA A 23 2.48 11.23 1.23
N LEU A 24 2.11 10.49 0.17
CA LEU A 24 1.81 9.05 0.25
C LEU A 24 3.03 8.23 0.67
N SER A 25 4.23 8.56 0.16
CA SER A 25 5.47 7.93 0.58
C SER A 25 5.75 8.14 2.07
N TYR A 26 5.51 9.35 2.59
CA TYR A 26 5.66 9.63 4.02
C TYR A 26 4.70 8.79 4.86
N TYR A 27 3.41 8.74 4.50
CA TYR A 27 2.43 7.90 5.22
C TYR A 27 2.75 6.40 5.13
N ALA A 28 3.24 5.91 3.99
CA ALA A 28 3.65 4.52 3.81
C ALA A 28 4.87 4.17 4.69
N LEU A 29 5.84 5.08 4.80
CA LEU A 29 6.99 4.87 5.66
C LEU A 29 6.61 4.90 7.15
N PHE A 30 5.71 5.81 7.53
CA PHE A 30 5.21 5.89 8.90
C PHE A 30 4.42 4.64 9.32
N SER A 31 3.71 4.00 8.38
CA SER A 31 2.98 2.75 8.63
C SER A 31 3.88 1.51 8.72
N LEU A 32 5.14 1.61 8.29
CA LEU A 32 6.11 0.51 8.31
C LEU A 32 6.43 0.06 9.75
N MET A 33 6.63 1.01 10.68
CA MET A 33 6.93 0.69 12.08
C MET A 33 5.79 -0.08 12.77
N PRO A 34 4.53 0.41 12.76
CA PRO A 34 3.40 -0.35 13.29
C PRO A 34 3.22 -1.69 12.58
N LEU A 35 3.46 -1.78 11.27
CA LEU A 35 3.40 -3.04 10.55
C LEU A 35 4.44 -4.04 11.05
N LEU A 36 5.69 -3.61 11.26
CA LEU A 36 6.75 -4.46 11.80
C LEU A 36 6.40 -4.94 13.21
N PHE A 37 5.93 -4.05 14.08
CA PHE A 37 5.49 -4.45 15.41
C PHE A 37 4.29 -5.39 15.37
N LEU A 38 3.35 -5.20 14.45
CA LEU A 38 2.24 -6.12 14.24
C LEU A 38 2.77 -7.51 13.85
N LEU A 39 3.72 -7.60 12.92
CA LEU A 39 4.35 -8.87 12.53
C LEU A 39 5.08 -9.53 13.70
N VAL A 40 5.83 -8.75 14.48
CA VAL A 40 6.52 -9.23 15.69
C VAL A 40 5.52 -9.75 16.73
N GLY A 41 4.43 -9.02 16.96
CA GLY A 41 3.38 -9.41 17.89
C GLY A 41 2.65 -10.68 17.45
N VAL A 42 2.30 -10.79 16.17
CA VAL A 42 1.71 -11.99 15.57
C VAL A 42 2.66 -13.18 15.67
N PHE A 43 3.94 -12.99 15.39
CA PHE A 43 4.95 -14.04 15.57
C PHE A 43 5.05 -14.48 17.04
N GLY A 44 5.06 -13.52 17.97
CA GLY A 44 5.03 -13.79 19.40
C GLY A 44 3.81 -14.60 19.85
N PHE A 45 2.63 -14.34 19.26
CA PHE A 45 1.41 -15.14 19.48
C PHE A 45 1.51 -16.56 18.95
N VAL A 46 2.07 -16.73 17.75
CA VAL A 46 2.31 -18.07 17.18
C VAL A 46 3.27 -18.85 18.06
N LEU A 47 4.30 -18.19 18.58
CA LEU A 47 5.31 -18.78 19.45
C LEU A 47 4.75 -19.13 20.84
N SER A 48 3.85 -18.31 21.39
CA SER A 48 3.23 -18.59 22.69
C SER A 48 2.21 -19.74 22.62
N GLY A 49 1.59 -19.96 21.46
CA GLY A 49 0.64 -21.05 21.23
C GLY A 49 1.26 -22.40 20.88
N ASN A 50 2.58 -22.49 20.64
CA ASN A 50 3.25 -23.71 20.23
C ASN A 50 4.60 -23.89 20.95
N GLU A 51 4.60 -24.71 21.99
CA GLU A 51 5.78 -25.00 22.82
C GLU A 51 6.93 -25.61 22.00
N GLY A 52 6.65 -26.53 21.08
CA GLY A 52 7.67 -27.15 20.23
C GLY A 52 8.37 -26.15 19.31
N LEU A 53 7.62 -25.22 18.69
CA LEU A 53 8.20 -24.14 17.88
C LEU A 53 8.99 -23.16 18.73
N ARG A 54 8.51 -22.85 19.93
CA ARG A 54 9.19 -21.96 20.88
C ARG A 54 10.55 -22.52 21.29
N ASP A 55 10.62 -23.79 21.66
CA ASP A 55 11.86 -24.43 22.08
C ASP A 55 12.86 -24.55 20.92
N ALA A 56 12.37 -24.97 19.74
CA ALA A 56 13.21 -25.02 18.54
C ALA A 56 13.79 -23.65 18.16
N PHE A 57 12.97 -22.59 18.26
CA PHE A 57 13.42 -21.23 18.01
C PHE A 57 14.42 -20.75 19.08
N LEU A 58 14.16 -21.02 20.36
CA LEU A 58 15.04 -20.70 21.49
C LEU A 58 16.43 -21.29 21.30
N VAL A 59 16.54 -22.58 20.99
CA VAL A 59 17.83 -23.25 20.78
C VAL A 59 18.64 -22.55 19.68
N ARG A 60 18.02 -22.27 18.53
CA ARG A 60 18.67 -21.55 17.42
C ARG A 60 19.08 -20.12 17.80
N LEU A 61 18.24 -19.44 18.58
CA LEU A 61 18.51 -18.07 18.98
C LEU A 61 19.64 -18.01 20.03
N VAL A 62 19.73 -18.99 20.93
CA VAL A 62 20.86 -19.15 21.86
C VAL A 62 22.16 -19.42 21.09
N GLU A 63 22.16 -20.36 20.13
CA GLU A 63 23.32 -20.63 19.27
C GLU A 63 23.84 -19.36 18.60
N LEU A 64 22.93 -18.56 18.02
CA LEU A 64 23.28 -17.29 17.38
C LEU A 64 23.77 -16.24 18.38
N THR A 65 23.14 -16.15 19.55
CA THR A 65 23.51 -15.19 20.61
C THR A 65 24.90 -15.49 21.17
N VAL A 66 25.23 -16.76 21.43
CA VAL A 66 26.56 -17.17 21.90
C VAL A 66 27.62 -16.88 20.84
N TYR A 67 27.28 -17.06 19.56
CA TYR A 67 28.19 -16.76 18.45
C TYR A 67 28.49 -15.26 18.30
N LEU A 68 27.47 -14.40 18.39
CA LEU A 68 27.61 -12.96 18.16
C LEU A 68 27.95 -12.16 19.43
N LEU A 69 27.40 -12.55 20.59
CA LEU A 69 27.55 -11.91 21.90
C LEU A 69 27.86 -12.96 22.98
N PRO A 70 29.10 -13.48 23.04
CA PRO A 70 29.50 -14.53 23.98
C PRO A 70 29.29 -14.17 25.46
N THR A 71 29.30 -12.88 25.78
CA THR A 71 29.19 -12.36 27.15
C THR A 71 27.76 -12.26 27.67
N GLN A 72 26.74 -12.45 26.83
CA GLN A 72 25.33 -12.28 27.21
C GLN A 72 24.41 -13.37 26.65
N PRO A 73 24.62 -14.66 27.00
CA PRO A 73 23.80 -15.77 26.50
C PRO A 73 22.32 -15.67 26.92
N GLU A 74 22.04 -15.00 28.04
CA GLU A 74 20.69 -14.84 28.60
C GLU A 74 19.77 -13.93 27.76
N LEU A 75 20.33 -13.13 26.85
CA LEU A 75 19.53 -12.28 25.96
C LEU A 75 18.52 -13.10 25.15
N ALA A 76 18.87 -14.33 24.78
CA ALA A 76 17.99 -15.19 24.01
C ALA A 76 16.68 -15.52 24.75
N ASN A 77 16.82 -15.90 26.03
CA ASN A 77 15.69 -16.16 26.92
C ASN A 77 14.86 -14.90 27.16
N GLY A 78 15.54 -13.75 27.35
CA GLY A 78 14.91 -12.45 27.51
C GLY A 78 14.07 -12.04 26.29
N LEU A 79 14.62 -12.22 25.07
CA LEU A 79 13.93 -11.88 23.82
C LEU A 79 12.70 -12.76 23.60
N VAL A 80 12.79 -14.08 23.79
CA VAL A 80 11.61 -14.96 23.62
C VAL A 80 10.56 -14.69 24.70
N SER A 81 10.98 -14.42 25.94
CA SER A 81 10.06 -14.00 27.00
C SER A 81 9.35 -12.69 26.64
N PHE A 82 10.09 -11.71 26.11
CA PHE A 82 9.52 -10.44 25.64
C PHE A 82 8.54 -10.65 24.48
N LEU A 83 8.90 -11.45 23.47
CA LEU A 83 8.06 -11.73 22.31
C LEU A 83 6.76 -12.43 22.71
N THR A 84 6.81 -13.40 23.62
CA THR A 84 5.64 -14.17 24.04
C THR A 84 4.74 -13.41 25.01
N ARG A 85 5.31 -12.74 26.02
CA ARG A 85 4.53 -11.96 27.00
C ARG A 85 4.01 -10.65 26.41
N GLY A 86 4.79 -10.02 25.55
CA GLY A 86 4.43 -8.77 24.86
C GLY A 86 3.54 -8.97 23.64
N ALA A 87 3.32 -10.20 23.18
CA ALA A 87 2.59 -10.51 21.95
C ALA A 87 1.24 -9.77 21.87
N PHE A 88 0.40 -9.88 22.90
CA PHE A 88 -0.92 -9.25 22.93
C PHE A 88 -0.88 -7.72 22.87
N PRO A 89 -0.23 -7.01 23.81
CA PRO A 89 -0.22 -5.55 23.79
C PRO A 89 0.49 -4.97 22.55
N ILE A 90 1.57 -5.62 22.08
CA ILE A 90 2.28 -5.20 20.86
C ILE A 90 1.35 -5.33 19.66
N THR A 91 0.69 -6.47 19.47
CA THR A 91 -0.21 -6.69 18.33
C THR A 91 -1.37 -5.71 18.35
N LEU A 92 -2.04 -5.56 19.50
CA LEU A 92 -3.19 -4.68 19.63
C LEU A 92 -2.82 -3.21 19.42
N GLY A 93 -1.75 -2.74 20.09
CA GLY A 93 -1.27 -1.37 19.93
C GLY A 93 -0.86 -1.07 18.50
N SER A 94 -0.14 -2.00 17.87
CA SER A 94 0.28 -1.88 16.47
C SER A 94 -0.89 -1.86 15.52
N LEU A 95 -1.90 -2.68 15.74
CA LEU A 95 -3.11 -2.70 14.93
C LEU A 95 -3.82 -1.33 14.98
N LEU A 96 -3.99 -0.74 16.17
CA LEU A 96 -4.62 0.56 16.33
C LEU A 96 -3.83 1.68 15.64
N VAL A 97 -2.51 1.73 15.85
CA VAL A 97 -1.65 2.73 15.21
C VAL A 97 -1.61 2.54 13.69
N LEU A 98 -1.56 1.28 13.21
CA LEU A 98 -1.57 0.96 11.79
C LEU A 98 -2.89 1.36 11.14
N LEU A 99 -4.04 1.08 11.78
CA LEU A 99 -5.35 1.52 11.28
C LEU A 99 -5.42 3.05 11.16
N TRP A 100 -4.90 3.76 12.17
CA TRP A 100 -4.85 5.22 12.15
C TRP A 100 -3.94 5.76 11.03
N ALA A 101 -2.70 5.29 10.93
CA ALA A 101 -1.75 5.71 9.90
C ALA A 101 -2.23 5.37 8.47
N SER A 102 -2.77 4.16 8.31
CA SER A 102 -3.32 3.65 7.05
C SER A 102 -4.52 4.49 6.58
N SER A 103 -5.40 4.89 7.51
CA SER A 103 -6.54 5.76 7.18
C SER A 103 -6.10 7.07 6.52
N GLY A 104 -5.03 7.68 7.01
CA GLY A 104 -4.43 8.88 6.40
C GLY A 104 -3.89 8.62 4.98
N PHE A 105 -3.11 7.55 4.81
CA PHE A 105 -2.58 7.13 3.50
C PHE A 105 -3.70 6.98 2.47
N PHE A 106 -4.74 6.23 2.81
CA PHE A 106 -5.83 5.94 1.90
C PHE A 106 -6.73 7.14 1.63
N ALA A 107 -6.95 8.02 2.60
CA ALA A 107 -7.65 9.28 2.37
C ALA A 107 -6.89 10.16 1.36
N SER A 108 -5.57 10.29 1.50
CA SER A 108 -4.73 11.01 0.56
C SER A 108 -4.73 10.37 -0.84
N LEU A 109 -4.69 9.04 -0.92
CA LEU A 109 -4.72 8.32 -2.19
C LEU A 109 -6.07 8.50 -2.90
N ALA A 110 -7.17 8.31 -2.18
CA ALA A 110 -8.52 8.51 -2.70
C ALA A 110 -8.74 9.96 -3.15
N TYR A 111 -8.21 10.92 -2.41
CA TYR A 111 -8.26 12.33 -2.78
C TYR A 111 -7.47 12.62 -4.07
N ALA A 112 -6.22 12.13 -4.16
CA ALA A 112 -5.40 12.28 -5.36
C ALA A 112 -6.06 11.65 -6.60
N LEU A 113 -6.57 10.42 -6.45
CA LEU A 113 -7.31 9.75 -7.53
C LEU A 113 -8.61 10.48 -7.87
N GLY A 114 -9.34 11.02 -6.89
CA GLY A 114 -10.55 11.79 -7.13
C GLY A 114 -10.30 13.09 -7.90
N ILE A 115 -9.15 13.75 -7.69
CA ILE A 115 -8.71 14.88 -8.53
C ILE A 115 -8.36 14.38 -9.94
N ILE A 116 -7.61 13.27 -10.05
CA ILE A 116 -7.21 12.70 -11.33
C ILE A 116 -8.41 12.29 -12.17
N PHE A 117 -9.44 11.65 -11.59
CA PHE A 117 -10.62 11.15 -12.31
C PHE A 117 -11.81 12.12 -12.30
N GLY A 118 -11.73 13.22 -11.55
CA GLY A 118 -12.74 14.28 -11.52
C GLY A 118 -13.97 14.01 -10.65
N GLY A 119 -13.97 12.96 -9.82
CA GLY A 119 -15.11 12.59 -8.97
C GLY A 119 -15.28 13.42 -7.69
N LEU A 120 -14.25 14.14 -7.26
CA LEU A 120 -14.31 15.11 -6.15
C LEU A 120 -14.37 16.53 -6.73
N SER A 121 -15.50 16.91 -7.31
CA SER A 121 -15.72 18.33 -7.63
C SER A 121 -15.98 19.10 -6.32
N PRO A 122 -15.17 20.12 -5.97
CA PRO A 122 -15.35 20.92 -4.76
C PRO A 122 -16.51 21.93 -4.94
N HIS A 123 -17.73 21.44 -5.19
CA HIS A 123 -18.95 22.25 -5.34
C HIS A 123 -19.85 22.22 -4.10
N LEU A 124 -19.34 21.78 -2.93
CA LEU A 124 -20.13 21.71 -1.71
C LEU A 124 -20.36 23.08 -0.99
N HIS A 125 -20.01 24.20 -1.62
CA HIS A 125 -20.32 25.55 -1.11
C HIS A 125 -21.06 26.47 -2.08
N GLN A 126 -21.64 25.92 -3.14
CA GLN A 126 -22.75 26.58 -3.84
C GLN A 126 -23.97 25.67 -3.81
N ALA A 127 -24.37 25.29 -2.59
CA ALA A 127 -25.79 25.24 -2.36
C ALA A 127 -26.25 26.69 -2.54
N GLU A 128 -26.79 27.02 -3.70
CA GLU A 128 -27.63 28.20 -3.85
C GLU A 128 -28.55 28.23 -2.62
N LEU A 129 -28.32 29.22 -1.76
CA LEU A 129 -29.27 29.54 -0.71
C LEU A 129 -30.62 29.65 -1.41
N PRO A 130 -31.63 28.85 -1.04
CA PRO A 130 -32.93 28.98 -1.66
C PRO A 130 -33.35 30.43 -1.47
N THR A 131 -33.55 31.15 -2.56
CA THR A 131 -34.22 32.44 -2.52
C THR A 131 -35.52 32.22 -1.76
N PRO A 132 -35.80 32.95 -0.66
CA PRO A 132 -37.10 32.84 -0.04
C PRO A 132 -38.14 33.32 -1.05
N MET A 133 -39.36 32.83 -0.90
CA MET A 133 -40.57 33.11 -1.69
C MET A 133 -40.87 32.11 -2.81
N GLU A 134 -41.53 30.99 -2.49
CA GLU A 134 -42.94 30.75 -2.85
C GLU A 134 -43.44 29.39 -2.31
N GLY A 135 -44.60 29.37 -1.65
CA GLY A 135 -45.43 28.16 -1.45
C GLY A 135 -45.03 27.21 -0.29
N TYR A 136 -45.56 27.46 0.90
CA TYR A 136 -45.59 26.47 1.99
C TYR A 136 -46.58 25.34 1.62
N THR A 137 -46.06 24.19 1.19
CA THR A 137 -46.83 22.94 1.08
C THR A 137 -46.53 22.03 2.28
N PRO A 138 -47.53 21.36 2.86
CA PRO A 138 -47.37 20.66 4.13
C PRO A 138 -46.38 19.50 4.05
N MET A 139 -45.48 19.46 5.05
CA MET A 139 -44.39 18.51 5.20
C MET A 139 -44.89 17.07 5.35
N THR A 140 -44.72 16.27 4.31
CA THR A 140 -45.04 14.83 4.31
C THR A 140 -43.77 14.02 4.61
N GLY A 141 -43.90 12.92 5.38
CA GLY A 141 -42.83 12.02 5.87
C GLY A 141 -41.83 11.48 4.83
N GLN A 142 -42.05 11.75 3.54
CA GLN A 142 -41.08 11.53 2.47
C GLN A 142 -39.78 12.34 2.63
N LYS A 143 -39.78 13.50 3.31
CA LYS A 143 -38.52 14.24 3.58
C LYS A 143 -37.58 13.48 4.55
N LEU A 144 -38.13 12.81 5.56
CA LEU A 144 -37.36 11.96 6.49
C LEU A 144 -36.82 10.70 5.81
N LEU A 145 -37.62 10.06 4.94
CA LEU A 145 -37.16 8.93 4.14
C LEU A 145 -36.07 9.32 3.14
N ARG A 146 -36.18 10.48 2.46
CA ARG A 146 -35.14 11.00 1.55
C ARG A 146 -33.92 11.55 2.28
N ALA A 147 -34.06 12.06 3.50
CA ALA A 147 -32.95 12.43 4.36
C ALA A 147 -32.23 11.18 4.87
N GLY A 148 -32.97 10.17 5.33
CA GLY A 148 -32.46 8.87 5.74
C GLY A 148 -31.74 8.13 4.61
N GLN A 149 -32.28 8.13 3.39
CA GLN A 149 -31.61 7.55 2.22
C GLN A 149 -30.35 8.32 1.79
N ARG A 150 -30.32 9.66 1.95
CA ARG A 150 -29.12 10.47 1.71
C ARG A 150 -28.05 10.21 2.74
N VAL A 151 -28.41 10.18 4.02
CA VAL A 151 -27.50 9.82 5.12
C VAL A 151 -27.01 8.38 4.96
N TRP A 152 -27.88 7.44 4.58
CA TRP A 152 -27.51 6.05 4.32
C TRP A 152 -26.54 5.92 3.14
N ARG A 153 -26.74 6.65 2.03
CA ARG A 153 -25.77 6.69 0.92
C ARG A 153 -24.45 7.34 1.33
N TYR A 154 -24.50 8.37 2.18
CA TYR A 154 -23.31 9.07 2.68
C TYR A 154 -22.51 8.23 3.70
N VAL A 155 -23.20 7.51 4.58
CA VAL A 155 -22.61 6.55 5.51
C VAL A 155 -22.10 5.34 4.74
N ARG A 156 -22.84 4.80 3.77
CA ARG A 156 -22.39 3.68 2.93
C ARG A 156 -21.18 4.06 2.08
N SER A 157 -21.11 5.26 1.52
CA SER A 157 -19.93 5.72 0.77
C SER A 157 -18.75 5.97 1.69
N ARG A 158 -18.94 6.48 2.91
CA ARG A 158 -17.87 6.58 3.92
C ARG A 158 -17.41 5.21 4.42
N VAL A 159 -18.32 4.27 4.66
CA VAL A 159 -18.01 2.91 5.09
C VAL A 159 -17.30 2.15 3.96
N LEU A 160 -17.72 2.29 2.70
CA LEU A 160 -16.98 1.75 1.55
C LEU A 160 -15.65 2.46 1.35
N ALA A 161 -15.56 3.77 1.59
CA ALA A 161 -14.31 4.51 1.55
C ALA A 161 -13.37 4.21 2.73
N LEU A 162 -13.88 3.64 3.83
CA LEU A 162 -13.09 3.15 4.96
C LEU A 162 -12.72 1.66 4.80
N LEU A 163 -13.63 0.86 4.26
CA LEU A 163 -13.45 -0.59 4.04
C LEU A 163 -12.65 -0.91 2.78
N ALA A 164 -12.81 -0.16 1.68
CA ALA A 164 -12.06 -0.41 0.45
C ALA A 164 -10.54 -0.27 0.68
N PRO A 165 -10.05 0.76 1.40
CA PRO A 165 -8.70 0.80 1.97
C PRO A 165 -8.26 -0.44 2.74
N LEU A 166 -9.08 -0.88 3.70
CA LEU A 166 -8.75 -2.00 4.57
C LEU A 166 -8.70 -3.32 3.79
N LEU A 167 -9.69 -3.55 2.93
CA LEU A 167 -9.78 -4.71 2.05
C LEU A 167 -8.68 -4.71 1.00
N LEU A 168 -8.31 -3.54 0.46
CA LEU A 168 -7.19 -3.43 -0.47
C LEU A 168 -5.88 -3.70 0.27
N GLY A 169 -5.64 -3.07 1.42
CA GLY A 169 -4.47 -3.34 2.27
C GLY A 169 -4.34 -4.83 2.61
N LEU A 170 -5.45 -5.46 3.01
CA LEU A 170 -5.50 -6.91 3.26
C LEU A 170 -5.21 -7.72 2.00
N ALA A 171 -5.82 -7.39 0.86
CA ALA A 171 -5.57 -8.07 -0.41
C ALA A 171 -4.11 -7.94 -0.85
N LEU A 172 -3.48 -6.78 -0.64
CA LEU A 172 -2.07 -6.55 -0.93
C LEU A 172 -1.16 -7.35 0.00
N ILE A 173 -1.48 -7.40 1.29
CA ILE A 173 -0.75 -8.22 2.27
C ILE A 173 -0.85 -9.70 1.89
N LEU A 174 -2.05 -10.19 1.56
CA LEU A 174 -2.26 -11.57 1.14
C LEU A 174 -1.54 -11.89 -0.18
N LEU A 175 -1.54 -10.97 -1.14
CA LEU A 175 -0.80 -11.11 -2.39
C LEU A 175 0.72 -11.17 -2.14
N ALA A 176 1.24 -10.32 -1.26
CA ALA A 176 2.66 -10.30 -0.89
C ALA A 176 3.07 -11.58 -0.14
N LEU A 177 2.28 -12.02 0.83
CA LEU A 177 2.48 -13.27 1.56
C LEU A 177 2.40 -14.48 0.62
N GLY A 178 1.45 -14.47 -0.32
CA GLY A 178 1.32 -15.49 -1.36
C GLY A 178 2.56 -15.54 -2.26
N GLY A 179 3.09 -14.39 -2.67
CA GLY A 179 4.35 -14.29 -3.41
C GLY A 179 5.55 -14.82 -2.63
N LEU A 180 5.65 -14.53 -1.34
CA LEU A 180 6.68 -15.06 -0.45
C LEU A 180 6.57 -16.58 -0.29
N ALA A 181 5.37 -17.09 -0.03
CA ALA A 181 5.10 -18.53 0.10
C ALA A 181 5.42 -19.27 -1.20
N LEU A 182 5.03 -18.70 -2.35
CA LEU A 182 5.35 -19.26 -3.66
C LEU A 182 6.85 -19.23 -3.92
N SER A 183 7.54 -18.12 -3.60
CA SER A 183 8.99 -18.02 -3.71
C SER A 183 9.72 -19.05 -2.83
N PHE A 184 9.18 -19.33 -1.65
CA PHE A 184 9.69 -20.38 -0.77
C PHE A 184 9.46 -21.77 -1.39
N LEU A 185 8.27 -22.03 -1.92
CA LEU A 185 7.94 -23.30 -2.59
C LEU A 185 8.83 -23.55 -3.82
N LEU A 186 9.13 -22.51 -4.61
CA LEU A 186 10.02 -22.58 -5.76
C LEU A 186 11.48 -22.89 -5.39
N ARG A 187 11.91 -22.66 -4.14
CA ARG A 187 13.25 -23.07 -3.69
C ARG A 187 13.38 -24.59 -3.57
N TYR A 188 12.27 -25.30 -3.40
CA TYR A 188 12.23 -26.76 -3.34
C TYR A 188 12.02 -27.41 -4.71
N LEU A 189 11.89 -26.64 -5.79
CA LEU A 189 11.81 -27.19 -7.13
C LEU A 189 13.16 -27.84 -7.52
N PRO A 190 13.15 -29.03 -8.13
CA PRO A 190 14.37 -29.71 -8.53
C PRO A 190 15.16 -28.89 -9.57
N PRO A 191 16.51 -28.99 -9.54
CA PRO A 191 17.39 -28.14 -10.33
C PRO A 191 17.23 -28.31 -11.85
N GLU A 192 16.66 -29.42 -12.33
CA GLU A 192 16.37 -29.62 -13.76
C GLU A 192 15.37 -28.60 -14.32
N LEU A 193 14.54 -27.97 -13.46
CA LEU A 193 13.58 -26.94 -13.83
C LEU A 193 14.14 -25.51 -13.64
N GLY A 194 15.46 -25.35 -13.52
CA GLY A 194 16.12 -24.07 -13.23
C GLY A 194 15.78 -22.94 -14.23
N ILE A 195 15.57 -23.25 -15.51
CA ILE A 195 15.14 -22.27 -16.53
C ILE A 195 13.72 -21.77 -16.24
N LEU A 196 12.81 -22.67 -15.88
CA LEU A 196 11.45 -22.31 -15.51
C LEU A 196 11.45 -21.48 -14.21
N ARG A 197 12.28 -21.85 -13.23
CA ARG A 197 12.46 -21.10 -11.99
C ARG A 197 12.97 -19.69 -12.26
N GLY A 198 14.01 -19.52 -13.08
CA GLY A 198 14.53 -18.20 -13.44
C GLY A 198 13.50 -17.34 -14.19
N GLY A 199 12.75 -17.93 -15.12
CA GLY A 199 11.63 -17.26 -15.78
C GLY A 199 10.54 -16.82 -14.81
N LEU A 200 10.22 -17.68 -13.83
CA LEU A 200 9.20 -17.39 -12.82
C LEU A 200 9.67 -16.34 -11.81
N GLU A 201 10.93 -16.32 -11.43
CA GLU A 201 11.53 -15.29 -10.56
C GLU A 201 11.49 -13.89 -11.22
N LEU A 202 11.57 -13.81 -12.55
CA LEU A 202 11.40 -12.57 -13.29
C LEU A 202 9.91 -12.21 -13.48
N ALA A 203 9.06 -13.21 -13.74
CA ALA A 203 7.64 -13.00 -14.03
C ALA A 203 6.82 -12.69 -12.76
N LEU A 204 7.11 -13.31 -11.62
CA LEU A 204 6.35 -13.14 -10.37
C LEU A 204 6.24 -11.67 -9.95
N PRO A 205 7.36 -10.94 -9.82
CA PRO A 205 7.32 -9.54 -9.41
C PRO A 205 6.56 -8.66 -10.40
N LEU A 206 6.76 -8.88 -11.70
CA LEU A 206 6.11 -8.11 -12.77
C LEU A 206 4.59 -8.37 -12.78
N LEU A 207 4.18 -9.63 -12.70
CA LEU A 207 2.76 -10.02 -12.62
C LEU A 207 2.12 -9.52 -11.33
N GLY A 208 2.82 -9.63 -10.20
CA GLY A 208 2.38 -9.10 -8.92
C GLY A 208 2.14 -7.59 -8.98
N ALA A 209 3.09 -6.83 -9.54
CA ALA A 209 2.95 -5.39 -9.74
C ALA A 209 1.81 -5.05 -10.70
N PHE A 210 1.70 -5.77 -11.82
CA PHE A 210 0.61 -5.61 -12.78
C PHE A 210 -0.77 -5.81 -12.12
N LEU A 211 -0.95 -6.91 -11.39
CA LEU A 211 -2.19 -7.19 -10.68
C LEU A 211 -2.47 -6.13 -9.61
N LEU A 212 -1.46 -5.70 -8.86
CA LEU A 212 -1.58 -4.67 -7.84
C LEU A 212 -2.04 -3.33 -8.43
N PHE A 213 -1.43 -2.88 -9.53
CA PHE A 213 -1.86 -1.67 -10.22
C PHE A 213 -3.23 -1.82 -10.86
N LEU A 214 -3.56 -2.98 -11.44
CA LEU A 214 -4.87 -3.24 -12.03
C LEU A 214 -5.98 -3.20 -10.97
N VAL A 215 -5.77 -3.85 -9.83
CA VAL A 215 -6.69 -3.80 -8.67
C VAL A 215 -6.85 -2.37 -8.17
N THR A 216 -5.75 -1.63 -8.09
CA THR A 216 -5.77 -0.22 -7.69
C THR A 216 -6.63 0.62 -8.65
N TYR A 217 -6.43 0.49 -9.96
CA TYR A 217 -7.15 1.29 -10.97
C TYR A 217 -8.60 0.87 -11.18
N THR A 218 -8.97 -0.34 -10.80
CA THR A 218 -10.35 -0.84 -10.93
C THR A 218 -11.19 -0.59 -9.68
N LEU A 219 -10.59 -0.63 -8.49
CA LEU A 219 -11.33 -0.52 -7.22
C LEU A 219 -11.37 0.88 -6.61
N LEU A 220 -10.29 1.67 -6.72
CA LEU A 220 -10.18 2.94 -5.98
C LEU A 220 -10.79 4.16 -6.70
N PRO A 221 -10.62 4.33 -8.02
CA PRO A 221 -11.16 5.48 -8.72
C PRO A 221 -12.70 5.51 -8.73
N LEU A 222 -13.24 6.69 -8.41
CA LEU A 222 -14.64 7.04 -8.58
C LEU A 222 -14.69 8.32 -9.43
N PRO A 223 -15.15 8.30 -10.68
CA PRO A 223 -15.64 7.15 -11.46
C PRO A 223 -14.52 6.20 -11.92
N ALA A 224 -14.84 4.91 -12.04
CA ALA A 224 -13.89 3.90 -12.48
C ALA A 224 -13.56 4.03 -13.98
N PRO A 225 -12.27 3.90 -14.38
CA PRO A 225 -11.89 3.88 -15.79
C PRO A 225 -12.40 2.62 -16.50
N ARG A 226 -12.40 2.66 -17.84
CA ARG A 226 -12.67 1.48 -18.66
C ARG A 226 -11.63 0.38 -18.39
N LEU A 227 -12.07 -0.88 -18.33
CA LEU A 227 -11.19 -2.01 -18.04
C LEU A 227 -10.00 -2.10 -19.00
N GLY A 228 -10.21 -1.90 -20.30
CA GLY A 228 -9.11 -1.90 -21.28
C GLY A 228 -8.08 -0.80 -21.03
N ALA A 229 -8.53 0.39 -20.61
CA ALA A 229 -7.64 1.49 -20.24
C ALA A 229 -6.88 1.20 -18.94
N ALA A 230 -7.53 0.58 -17.96
CA ALA A 230 -6.91 0.16 -16.71
C ALA A 230 -5.84 -0.93 -16.94
N VAL A 231 -6.08 -1.90 -17.81
CA VAL A 231 -5.12 -2.94 -18.19
C VAL A 231 -3.88 -2.35 -18.84
N VAL A 232 -4.06 -1.46 -19.83
CA VAL A 232 -2.93 -0.82 -20.51
C VAL A 232 -2.12 0.04 -19.53
N ALA A 233 -2.80 0.79 -18.67
CA ALA A 233 -2.15 1.61 -17.66
C ALA A 233 -1.41 0.78 -16.59
N ALA A 234 -2.01 -0.32 -16.12
CA ALA A 234 -1.38 -1.24 -15.19
C ALA A 234 -0.14 -1.91 -15.81
N GLY A 235 -0.20 -2.26 -17.10
CA GLY A 235 0.96 -2.79 -17.85
C GLY A 235 2.11 -1.79 -17.90
N ALA A 236 1.82 -0.54 -18.27
CA ALA A 236 2.83 0.52 -18.31
C ALA A 236 3.43 0.80 -16.91
N ALA A 237 2.59 0.86 -15.88
CA ALA A 237 3.02 1.06 -14.50
C ALA A 237 3.87 -0.12 -13.98
N ALA A 238 3.50 -1.36 -14.30
CA ALA A 238 4.25 -2.55 -13.91
C ALA A 238 5.65 -2.57 -14.54
N LEU A 239 5.77 -2.22 -15.83
CA LEU A 239 7.07 -2.11 -16.51
C LEU A 239 7.93 -0.99 -15.90
N ALA A 240 7.34 0.17 -15.60
CA ALA A 240 8.05 1.26 -14.94
C ALA A 240 8.53 0.86 -13.53
N TRP A 241 7.71 0.12 -12.79
CA TRP A 241 8.07 -0.39 -11.47
C TRP A 241 9.16 -1.46 -11.54
N ASP A 242 9.13 -2.34 -12.54
CA ASP A 242 10.19 -3.32 -12.79
C ASP A 242 11.53 -2.63 -13.10
N GLY A 243 11.50 -1.61 -13.96
CA GLY A 243 12.66 -0.77 -14.24
C GLY A 243 13.18 -0.04 -13.00
N MET A 244 12.29 0.50 -12.16
CA MET A 244 12.66 1.10 -10.86
C MET A 244 13.29 0.06 -9.92
N ARG A 245 12.70 -1.15 -9.81
CA ARG A 245 13.19 -2.23 -8.94
C ARG A 245 14.60 -2.65 -9.34
N LEU A 246 14.88 -2.74 -10.64
CA LEU A 246 16.19 -3.09 -11.17
C LEU A 246 17.18 -1.91 -11.11
N GLY A 247 16.70 -0.68 -11.23
CA GLY A 247 17.52 0.53 -11.24
C GLY A 247 17.96 1.03 -9.86
N LEU A 248 17.11 0.95 -8.84
CA LEU A 248 17.41 1.45 -7.49
C LEU A 248 18.69 0.87 -6.87
N PRO A 249 18.96 -0.46 -6.95
CA PRO A 249 20.19 -1.04 -6.41
C PRO A 249 21.47 -0.53 -7.11
N LEU A 250 21.37 -0.06 -8.36
CA LEU A 250 22.52 0.48 -9.10
C LEU A 250 22.98 1.83 -8.55
N LEU A 251 22.14 2.52 -7.78
CA LEU A 251 22.48 3.80 -7.15
C LEU A 251 23.33 3.63 -5.88
N LEU A 252 23.41 2.42 -5.32
CA LEU A 252 24.21 2.15 -4.14
C LEU A 252 25.70 2.03 -4.54
N PRO A 253 26.59 2.88 -3.99
CA PRO A 253 28.03 2.76 -4.22
C PRO A 253 28.52 1.40 -3.69
N ARG A 254 29.23 0.63 -4.52
CA ARG A 254 29.81 -0.69 -4.13
C ARG A 254 30.99 -0.60 -3.14
N ALA A 255 31.20 0.56 -2.52
CA ALA A 255 32.37 0.84 -1.70
C ALA A 255 32.16 0.38 -0.25
N GLN A 256 32.84 -0.69 0.13
CA GLN A 256 32.80 -1.39 1.42
C GLN A 256 33.03 -0.51 2.68
N TYR A 257 33.51 0.73 2.51
CA TYR A 257 33.79 1.67 3.62
C TYR A 257 32.65 2.67 3.91
N TYR A 258 31.73 2.92 2.97
CA TYR A 258 30.59 3.83 3.18
C TYR A 258 29.44 3.18 3.97
N GLU A 259 29.34 1.84 3.92
CA GLU A 259 28.27 1.05 4.54
C GLU A 259 28.32 1.10 6.08
N VAL A 260 29.51 1.23 6.67
CA VAL A 260 29.70 1.14 8.13
C VAL A 260 29.27 2.43 8.86
N LEU A 261 29.39 3.60 8.21
CA LEU A 261 29.09 4.90 8.84
C LEU A 261 27.77 5.53 8.37
N TYR A 262 27.39 5.31 7.11
CA TYR A 262 26.19 5.90 6.50
C TYR A 262 25.14 4.86 6.09
N GLY A 263 25.39 3.56 6.26
CA GLY A 263 24.53 2.47 5.78
C GLY A 263 23.05 2.60 6.19
N PRO A 264 22.71 2.81 7.48
CA PRO A 264 21.32 2.94 7.90
C PRO A 264 20.62 4.17 7.30
N ILE A 265 21.32 5.31 7.24
CA ILE A 265 20.78 6.57 6.68
C ILE A 265 20.58 6.43 5.17
N ALA A 266 21.55 5.85 4.46
CA ALA A 266 21.47 5.58 3.04
C ALA A 266 20.33 4.61 2.71
N GLY A 267 20.17 3.54 3.50
CA GLY A 267 19.05 2.60 3.37
C GLY A 267 17.70 3.27 3.59
N PHE A 268 17.59 4.14 4.60
CA PHE A 268 16.37 4.93 4.85
C PHE A 268 16.04 5.88 3.69
N LEU A 269 17.03 6.63 3.20
CA LEU A 269 16.85 7.54 2.05
C LEU A 269 16.48 6.77 0.78
N LEU A 270 17.13 5.64 0.52
CA LEU A 270 16.81 4.79 -0.62
C LEU A 270 15.39 4.23 -0.52
N ALA A 271 14.97 3.80 0.67
CA ALA A 271 13.60 3.37 0.92
C ALA A 271 12.61 4.51 0.66
N MET A 272 12.87 5.72 1.16
CA MET A 272 12.04 6.90 0.88
C MET A 272 11.93 7.18 -0.62
N VAL A 273 13.04 7.15 -1.35
CA VAL A 273 13.04 7.34 -2.81
C VAL A 273 12.26 6.23 -3.51
N GLY A 274 12.43 4.98 -3.10
CA GLY A 274 11.68 3.85 -3.66
C GLY A 274 10.18 3.95 -3.43
N PHE A 275 9.74 4.33 -2.23
CA PHE A 275 8.33 4.57 -1.94
C PHE A 275 7.79 5.75 -2.74
N TYR A 276 8.53 6.86 -2.82
CA TYR A 276 8.17 8.03 -3.63
C TYR A 276 7.97 7.65 -5.11
N LEU A 277 8.94 6.96 -5.72
CA LEU A 277 8.87 6.55 -7.11
C LEU A 277 7.72 5.57 -7.36
N THR A 278 7.45 4.66 -6.41
CA THR A 278 6.31 3.74 -6.51
C THR A 278 4.98 4.51 -6.53
N MET A 279 4.80 5.48 -5.64
CA MET A 279 3.59 6.31 -5.60
C MET A 279 3.48 7.21 -6.83
N TRP A 280 4.61 7.71 -7.33
CA TRP A 280 4.64 8.49 -8.56
C TRP A 280 4.23 7.66 -9.78
N ILE A 281 4.76 6.44 -9.93
CA ILE A 281 4.38 5.48 -10.99
C ILE A 281 2.87 5.18 -10.91
N LEU A 282 2.36 4.93 -9.70
CA LEU A 282 0.93 4.67 -9.47
C LEU A 282 0.05 5.81 -9.98
N LEU A 283 0.36 7.06 -9.58
CA LEU A 283 -0.44 8.23 -9.94
C LEU A 283 -0.29 8.62 -11.42
N VAL A 284 0.90 8.46 -12.01
CA VAL A 284 1.11 8.66 -13.45
C VAL A 284 0.31 7.64 -14.26
N GLY A 285 0.32 6.37 -13.86
CA GLY A 285 -0.50 5.34 -14.50
C GLY A 285 -1.99 5.62 -14.36
N ALA A 286 -2.45 6.22 -13.25
CA ALA A 286 -3.84 6.67 -13.12
C ALA A 286 -4.22 7.76 -14.14
N VAL A 287 -3.34 8.74 -14.38
CA VAL A 287 -3.54 9.75 -15.44
C VAL A 287 -3.58 9.10 -16.82
N LEU A 288 -2.72 8.12 -17.07
CA LEU A 288 -2.70 7.35 -18.31
C LEU A 288 -4.03 6.60 -18.50
N ALA A 289 -4.53 5.92 -17.47
CA ALA A 289 -5.80 5.21 -17.49
C ALA A 289 -6.98 6.14 -17.82
N ARG A 290 -7.03 7.33 -17.19
CA ARG A 290 -8.04 8.34 -17.51
C ARG A 290 -7.97 8.75 -18.97
N GLY A 291 -6.80 9.16 -19.45
CA GLY A 291 -6.66 9.67 -20.81
C GLY A 291 -6.97 8.62 -21.89
N LEU A 292 -6.72 7.34 -21.62
CA LEU A 292 -7.11 6.22 -22.48
C LEU A 292 -8.62 5.95 -22.42
N SER A 293 -9.25 6.10 -21.25
CA SER A 293 -10.69 5.88 -21.09
C SER A 293 -11.56 6.93 -21.77
N GLU A 294 -11.08 8.17 -21.87
CA GLU A 294 -11.75 9.29 -22.56
C GLU A 294 -11.60 9.24 -24.09
N ALA A 295 -10.77 8.34 -24.63
CA ALA A 295 -10.38 8.33 -26.05
C ALA A 295 -11.15 7.32 -26.91
N GLY A 296 -11.89 6.39 -26.30
CA GLY A 296 -12.80 5.48 -27.01
C GLY A 296 -14.25 5.80 -26.67
#